data_AF-A0A2E4YCD4-F1
#
_entry.id   AF-A0A2E4YCD4-F1
#
_cell.length_a   1.000
_cell.length_b   1.000
_cell.length_c   1.000
_cell.angle_alpha   90.00
_cell.angle_beta   90.00
_cell.angle_gamma   90.00
#
_symmetry.space_group_name_H-M   'P 1'
#
loop_
_entity.id
_entity.type
_entity.pdbx_description
1 polymer ?
#
loop_
_entity_poly.entity_id
_entity_poly.type
_entity_poly.pdbx_seq_one_letter_code
_entity_poly.pdbx_strand_id
1 'polypeptide(L)'
;MPQSTLDAFIAPTASRGIVAEQHAMAPGCQSAACVGKEAPAPKGVPRVRVAGTSTVASVIEAAREQHPGARVFLVTLSWRHNHSCGADQVIVGCEARGAALDLRPPPRPKKGEPKEPPPTLGLEELCALINVSEEIADLLQDERAQVVVIDGYPQGRIYARFVACIAARCIKLRGESKRVTLPRATAPADATCKALLARFKKCRSVERLRAAASAYHEEELADRFP
;
A
#
# COMPACT_ATOMS: atom_id res chain seq x y z
N MET A 1 -28.66 -10.21 42.71
CA MET A 1 -27.78 -9.18 43.31
C MET A 1 -27.01 -9.87 44.43
N PRO A 2 -25.66 -9.81 44.52
CA PRO A 2 -24.68 -8.94 43.85
C PRO A 2 -23.83 -9.71 42.80
N GLN A 3 -23.48 -9.18 41.62
CA GLN A 3 -22.51 -8.12 41.28
C GLN A 3 -21.07 -8.43 41.74
N SER A 4 -20.29 -9.10 40.88
CA SER A 4 -18.83 -9.11 40.94
C SER A 4 -18.28 -8.07 39.97
N THR A 5 -17.65 -7.05 40.52
CA THR A 5 -17.02 -5.92 39.84
C THR A 5 -15.66 -6.33 39.25
N LEU A 6 -15.45 -5.93 37.99
CA LEU A 6 -14.15 -5.73 37.36
C LEU A 6 -13.42 -4.60 38.09
N ASP A 7 -12.17 -4.81 38.51
CA ASP A 7 -11.24 -3.73 38.83
C ASP A 7 -9.77 -4.22 38.81
N ALA A 8 -8.87 -3.26 38.50
CA ALA A 8 -7.41 -3.32 38.37
C ALA A 8 -6.91 -3.79 36.98
N PHE A 9 -6.19 -3.01 36.18
CA PHE A 9 -5.08 -2.11 36.52
C PHE A 9 -5.03 -0.88 35.58
N ILE A 10 -5.08 0.33 36.16
CA ILE A 10 -4.46 1.55 35.62
C ILE A 10 -3.50 2.04 36.69
N ALA A 11 -2.22 2.16 36.36
CA ALA A 11 -1.25 2.88 37.19
C ALA A 11 -0.92 4.22 36.52
N PRO A 12 -1.11 5.37 37.20
CA PRO A 12 -0.73 6.70 36.73
C PRO A 12 0.57 7.18 37.39
N THR A 13 1.47 7.81 36.63
CA THR A 13 2.52 8.73 37.11
C THR A 13 3.16 9.38 35.88
N ALA A 14 3.53 10.66 35.84
CA ALA A 14 3.25 11.83 36.64
C ALA A 14 3.59 13.02 35.74
N SER A 15 2.74 14.04 35.76
CA SER A 15 2.98 15.34 35.18
C SER A 15 4.00 16.11 36.03
N ARG A 16 5.03 16.68 35.40
CA ARG A 16 5.71 17.87 35.92
C ARG A 16 5.88 18.85 34.76
N GLY A 17 5.26 20.02 34.93
CA GLY A 17 5.26 21.10 33.98
C GLY A 17 6.48 22.02 34.10
N ILE A 18 6.69 22.73 32.99
CA ILE A 18 7.05 24.15 32.82
C ILE A 18 8.36 24.62 33.47
N VAL A 19 9.33 25.01 32.63
CA VAL A 19 9.93 26.38 32.65
C VAL A 19 10.29 26.76 31.21
N ALA A 20 9.77 27.89 30.75
CA ALA A 20 10.27 28.65 29.60
C ALA A 20 11.27 29.68 30.13
N GLU A 21 12.46 29.77 29.53
CA GLU A 21 13.31 30.95 29.68
C GLU A 21 14.13 31.20 28.41
N GLN A 22 14.18 32.48 28.04
CA GLN A 22 14.74 33.04 26.83
C GLN A 22 16.25 33.32 26.96
N HIS A 23 16.92 33.27 25.80
CA HIS A 23 18.11 34.02 25.39
C HIS A 23 19.42 33.96 26.22
N ALA A 24 20.44 33.35 25.61
CA ALA A 24 21.77 33.98 25.51
C ALA A 24 22.48 33.55 24.21
N MET A 25 23.00 34.54 23.48
CA MET A 25 23.82 34.41 22.27
C MET A 25 25.22 33.84 22.59
N ALA A 26 25.74 33.01 21.69
CA ALA A 26 27.15 33.06 21.26
C ALA A 26 27.32 32.40 19.87
N PRO A 27 28.31 32.82 19.07
CA PRO A 27 28.26 32.75 17.61
C PRO A 27 29.06 31.57 17.03
N GLY A 28 28.75 31.22 15.79
CA GLY A 28 29.71 30.59 14.89
C GLY A 28 29.68 29.08 14.84
N CYS A 29 28.83 28.54 13.96
CA CYS A 29 29.29 27.53 13.02
C CYS A 29 28.40 27.59 11.78
N GLN A 30 28.93 28.24 10.74
CA GLN A 30 28.37 28.20 9.40
C GLN A 30 28.49 26.76 8.90
N SER A 31 27.42 25.97 9.07
CA SER A 31 27.18 24.87 8.14
C SER A 31 26.23 25.43 7.10
N ALA A 32 26.81 25.81 5.96
CA ALA A 32 26.06 25.97 4.73
C ALA A 32 25.31 24.66 4.51
N ALA A 33 24.02 24.63 4.85
CA ALA A 33 23.11 23.63 4.35
C ALA A 33 23.05 23.85 2.84
N CYS A 34 23.97 23.17 2.15
CA CYS A 34 23.86 22.87 0.75
C CYS A 34 22.52 22.16 0.59
N VAL A 35 21.47 22.93 0.30
CA VAL A 35 20.25 22.43 -0.32
C VAL A 35 20.68 22.01 -1.72
N GLY A 36 21.36 20.86 -1.78
CA GLY A 36 21.63 20.17 -3.02
C GLY A 36 20.27 20.00 -3.67
N LYS A 37 20.09 20.62 -4.83
CA LYS A 37 19.01 20.27 -5.74
C LYS A 37 19.26 18.83 -6.17
N GLU A 38 18.90 17.88 -5.31
CA GLU A 38 18.97 16.47 -5.56
C GLU A 38 18.08 16.18 -6.78
N ALA A 39 18.67 15.52 -7.76
CA ALA A 39 18.05 15.34 -9.06
C ALA A 39 16.73 14.54 -8.94
N PRO A 40 15.73 14.83 -9.79
CA PRO A 40 14.53 14.02 -9.86
C PRO A 40 14.88 12.57 -10.25
N ALA A 41 14.01 11.62 -9.93
CA ALA A 41 14.22 10.21 -10.25
C ALA A 41 14.58 10.03 -11.74
N PRO A 42 15.66 9.29 -12.10
CA PRO A 42 15.99 9.00 -13.49
C PRO A 42 14.79 8.51 -14.30
N LYS A 43 14.63 9.09 -15.49
CA LYS A 43 13.56 8.74 -16.43
C LYS A 43 13.66 7.26 -16.80
N GLY A 44 12.52 6.56 -16.79
CA GLY A 44 12.42 5.18 -17.27
C GLY A 44 12.48 4.10 -16.19
N VAL A 45 12.72 4.44 -14.93
CA VAL A 45 12.68 3.45 -13.84
C VAL A 45 11.28 3.35 -13.24
N PRO A 46 10.72 2.13 -13.10
CA PRO A 46 9.45 1.89 -12.43
C PRO A 46 9.42 2.43 -11.00
N ARG A 47 8.48 3.35 -10.73
CA ARG A 47 8.28 3.97 -9.41
C ARG A 47 7.30 3.22 -8.51
N VAL A 48 6.56 2.26 -9.08
CA VAL A 48 5.75 1.28 -8.35
C VAL A 48 6.35 -0.09 -8.59
N ARG A 49 6.53 -0.88 -7.54
CA ARG A 49 7.01 -2.26 -7.60
C ARG A 49 6.08 -3.15 -6.82
N VAL A 50 6.03 -4.41 -7.23
CA VAL A 50 5.32 -5.45 -6.49
C VAL A 50 6.35 -6.43 -5.98
N ALA A 51 6.29 -6.73 -4.69
CA ALA A 51 7.13 -7.72 -4.07
C ALA A 51 6.27 -8.74 -3.32
N GLY A 52 6.87 -9.90 -3.03
CA GLY A 52 6.32 -10.80 -2.04
C GLY A 52 7.04 -10.65 -0.71
N THR A 53 6.48 -11.28 0.32
CA THR A 53 7.00 -11.17 1.68
C THR A 53 8.44 -11.70 1.81
N SER A 54 8.84 -12.67 0.98
CA SER A 54 10.22 -13.19 0.96
C SER A 54 11.17 -12.41 0.05
N THR A 55 10.68 -11.45 -0.74
CA THR A 55 11.50 -10.69 -1.72
C THR A 55 11.44 -9.19 -1.49
N VAL A 56 10.73 -8.72 -0.47
CA VAL A 56 10.48 -7.30 -0.24
C VAL A 56 11.77 -6.53 0.03
N ALA A 57 12.67 -7.08 0.85
CA ALA A 57 13.95 -6.46 1.17
C ALA A 57 14.81 -6.23 -0.09
N SER A 58 14.99 -7.26 -0.92
CA SER A 58 15.78 -7.14 -2.15
C SER A 58 15.14 -6.21 -3.18
N VAL A 59 13.81 -6.13 -3.24
CA VAL A 59 13.11 -5.18 -4.13
C VAL A 59 13.29 -3.73 -3.65
N ILE A 60 13.29 -3.50 -2.34
CA ILE A 60 13.56 -2.18 -1.74
C ILE A 60 15.01 -1.77 -2.00
N GLU A 61 15.97 -2.66 -1.76
CA GLU A 61 17.39 -2.42 -2.06
C GLU A 61 17.60 -2.08 -3.53
N ALA A 62 17.04 -2.88 -4.44
CA ALA A 62 17.10 -2.61 -5.89
C ALA A 62 16.43 -1.28 -6.29
N ALA A 63 15.42 -0.81 -5.55
CA ALA A 63 14.83 0.51 -5.79
C ALA A 63 15.78 1.64 -5.38
N ARG A 64 16.51 1.48 -4.26
CA ARG A 64 17.51 2.44 -3.79
C ARG A 64 18.76 2.46 -4.66
N GLU A 65 19.21 1.29 -5.15
CA GLU A 65 20.34 1.21 -6.08
C GLU A 65 20.05 1.94 -7.40
N GLN A 66 18.83 1.82 -7.91
CA GLN A 66 18.42 2.49 -9.15
C GLN A 66 18.15 3.99 -8.95
N HIS A 67 17.83 4.40 -7.72
CA HIS A 67 17.57 5.79 -7.35
C HIS A 67 18.21 6.14 -6.01
N PRO A 68 19.51 6.44 -6.00
CA PRO A 68 20.18 6.96 -4.81
C PRO A 68 19.46 8.26 -4.37
N GLY A 69 18.88 8.28 -3.18
CA GLY A 69 18.10 9.41 -2.66
C GLY A 69 16.57 9.31 -2.82
N ALA A 70 16.04 8.22 -3.38
CA ALA A 70 14.61 7.97 -3.37
C ALA A 70 14.09 7.65 -1.97
N ARG A 71 12.89 8.16 -1.67
CA ARG A 71 12.12 7.77 -0.49
C ARG A 71 11.27 6.55 -0.84
N VAL A 72 11.52 5.42 -0.17
CA VAL A 72 10.85 4.14 -0.43
C VAL A 72 9.74 3.91 0.60
N PHE A 73 8.51 3.85 0.10
CA PHE A 73 7.33 3.49 0.88
C PHE A 73 7.00 2.01 0.66
N LEU A 74 6.83 1.27 1.75
CA LEU A 74 6.28 -0.07 1.73
C LEU A 74 4.78 0.00 2.00
N VAL A 75 3.95 -0.34 1.02
CA VAL A 75 2.50 -0.47 1.17
C VAL A 75 2.16 -1.94 1.32
N THR A 76 1.73 -2.35 2.52
CA THR A 76 1.31 -3.72 2.79
C THR A 76 -0.20 -3.83 2.87
N LEU A 77 -0.80 -4.79 2.17
CA LEU A 77 -2.23 -5.10 2.31
C LEU A 77 -2.51 -6.04 3.49
N SER A 78 -1.49 -6.41 4.25
CA SER A 78 -1.56 -7.37 5.36
C SER A 78 -0.86 -6.82 6.61
N TRP A 79 -1.59 -6.79 7.72
CA TRP A 79 -1.08 -6.39 9.04
C TRP A 79 0.13 -7.20 9.50
N ARG A 80 0.19 -8.48 9.12
CA ARG A 80 1.26 -9.40 9.53
C ARG A 80 2.64 -8.99 8.98
N HIS A 81 2.65 -8.12 7.96
CA HIS A 81 3.84 -7.69 7.26
C HIS A 81 4.04 -6.17 7.37
N ASN A 82 3.64 -5.58 8.50
CA ASN A 82 3.77 -4.15 8.81
C ASN A 82 5.16 -3.73 9.33
N HIS A 83 6.16 -4.60 9.21
CA HIS A 83 7.52 -4.32 9.65
C HIS A 83 8.31 -3.59 8.55
N SER A 84 9.21 -2.69 8.93
CA SER A 84 10.04 -1.94 7.97
C SER A 84 11.20 -2.79 7.46
N CYS A 85 10.99 -3.49 6.34
CA CYS A 85 12.03 -4.23 5.60
C CYS A 85 13.02 -3.30 4.87
N GLY A 86 13.58 -2.29 5.55
CA GLY A 86 14.49 -1.30 4.94
C GLY A 86 13.78 -0.17 4.17
N ALA A 87 12.46 -0.07 4.28
CA ALA A 87 11.68 1.05 3.77
C ALA A 87 11.83 2.28 4.67
N ASP A 88 11.64 3.48 4.12
CA ASP A 88 11.62 4.72 4.91
C ASP A 88 10.31 4.86 5.69
N GLN A 89 9.23 4.29 5.17
CA GLN A 89 7.93 4.26 5.83
C GLN A 89 7.13 3.02 5.42
N VAL A 90 6.39 2.45 6.37
CA VAL A 90 5.43 1.38 6.12
C VAL A 90 4.02 1.94 6.25
N ILE A 91 3.17 1.63 5.27
CA ILE A 91 1.76 1.99 5.22
C ILE A 91 0.98 0.69 5.17
N VAL A 92 0.14 0.45 6.17
CA VAL A 92 -0.78 -0.68 6.15
C VAL A 92 -2.02 -0.27 5.39
N GLY A 93 -2.11 -0.72 4.14
CA GLY A 93 -3.27 -0.52 3.31
C GLY A 93 -4.53 -1.09 3.98
N CYS A 94 -5.61 -0.32 3.88
CA CYS A 94 -6.93 -0.61 4.43
C CYS A 94 -7.12 -0.37 5.93
N GLU A 95 -6.08 -0.13 6.75
CA GLU A 95 -6.19 0.03 8.23
C GLU A 95 -7.19 1.11 8.67
N ALA A 96 -7.15 2.31 8.08
CA ALA A 96 -8.05 3.41 8.45
C ALA A 96 -9.49 3.25 7.91
N ARG A 97 -9.75 2.23 7.07
CA ARG A 97 -11.03 2.02 6.36
C ARG A 97 -11.51 0.57 6.38
N GLY A 98 -11.00 -0.28 7.28
CA GLY A 98 -11.34 -1.70 7.41
C GLY A 98 -10.20 -2.52 8.03
N ALA A 99 -10.43 -3.80 8.30
CA ALA A 99 -9.33 -4.69 8.69
C ALA A 99 -8.38 -4.86 7.49
N ALA A 100 -7.07 -4.60 7.64
CA ALA A 100 -6.12 -4.99 6.59
C ALA A 100 -6.33 -6.47 6.29
N LEU A 101 -6.38 -6.76 5.00
CA LEU A 101 -6.87 -8.01 4.51
C LEU A 101 -5.95 -9.14 5.01
N ASP A 102 -6.48 -10.10 5.76
CA ASP A 102 -5.72 -11.31 6.14
C ASP A 102 -5.63 -12.27 4.95
N LEU A 103 -5.05 -11.78 3.85
CA LEU A 103 -4.91 -12.47 2.56
C LEU A 103 -3.81 -13.52 2.69
N ARG A 104 -4.12 -14.59 3.43
CA ARG A 104 -3.22 -15.72 3.53
C ARG A 104 -3.24 -16.49 2.21
N PRO A 105 -2.07 -16.92 1.72
CA PRO A 105 -2.05 -17.99 0.75
C PRO A 105 -2.84 -19.18 1.31
N PRO A 106 -3.75 -19.78 0.52
CA PRO A 106 -4.31 -21.07 0.91
C PRO A 106 -3.14 -22.05 1.12
N PRO A 107 -3.29 -23.02 2.04
CA PRO A 107 -2.30 -24.06 2.24
C PRO A 107 -1.88 -24.66 0.90
N ARG A 108 -0.60 -25.02 0.74
CA ARG A 108 -0.17 -25.70 -0.48
C ARG A 108 -0.99 -27.00 -0.59
N PRO A 109 -1.72 -27.22 -1.70
CA PRO A 109 -2.52 -28.43 -1.85
C PRO A 109 -1.60 -29.64 -1.76
N LYS A 110 -2.04 -30.70 -1.09
CA LYS A 110 -1.32 -31.98 -1.14
C LYS A 110 -1.41 -32.56 -2.54
N LYS A 111 -0.52 -33.49 -2.88
CA LYS A 111 -0.50 -34.15 -4.20
C LYS A 111 -1.88 -34.80 -4.45
N GLY A 112 -2.58 -34.34 -5.49
CA GLY A 112 -3.91 -34.83 -5.88
C GLY A 112 -5.09 -34.00 -5.36
N GLU A 113 -4.86 -33.03 -4.47
CA GLU A 113 -5.91 -32.11 -4.04
C GLU A 113 -6.08 -30.96 -5.05
N PRO A 114 -7.33 -30.52 -5.30
CA PRO A 114 -7.57 -29.34 -6.13
C PRO A 114 -6.93 -28.12 -5.47
N LYS A 115 -6.27 -27.30 -6.29
CA LYS A 115 -5.70 -26.03 -5.83
C LYS A 115 -6.83 -25.09 -5.44
N GLU A 116 -6.90 -24.75 -4.16
CA GLU A 116 -7.89 -23.82 -3.65
C GLU A 116 -7.71 -22.43 -4.31
N PRO A 117 -8.80 -21.79 -4.76
CA PRO A 117 -8.74 -20.45 -5.31
C PRO A 117 -8.36 -19.44 -4.21
N PRO A 118 -7.85 -18.25 -4.59
CA PRO A 118 -7.70 -17.15 -3.64
C PRO A 118 -9.05 -16.78 -3.01
N PRO A 119 -9.06 -16.21 -1.79
CA PRO A 119 -10.28 -15.70 -1.18
C PRO A 119 -10.99 -14.73 -2.13
N THR A 120 -12.29 -14.85 -2.30
CA THR A 120 -13.03 -13.86 -3.09
C THR A 120 -13.05 -12.55 -2.31
N LEU A 121 -12.84 -11.41 -2.98
CA LEU A 121 -12.93 -10.09 -2.35
C LEU A 121 -14.40 -9.65 -2.31
N GLY A 122 -14.91 -9.29 -1.13
CA GLY A 122 -16.19 -8.62 -1.00
C GLY A 122 -16.12 -7.14 -1.43
N LEU A 123 -17.25 -6.45 -1.37
CA LEU A 123 -17.34 -5.05 -1.81
C LEU A 123 -16.47 -4.11 -0.98
N GLU A 124 -16.44 -4.31 0.34
CA GLU A 124 -15.62 -3.48 1.24
C GLU A 124 -14.14 -3.63 0.92
N GLU A 125 -13.68 -4.87 0.72
CA GLU A 125 -12.29 -5.16 0.35
C GLU A 125 -11.95 -4.52 -1.00
N LEU A 126 -12.82 -4.63 -2.00
CA LEU A 126 -12.61 -4.01 -3.31
C LEU A 126 -12.50 -2.48 -3.21
N CYS A 127 -13.40 -1.84 -2.45
CA CYS A 127 -13.36 -0.40 -2.22
C CYS A 127 -12.10 0.00 -1.45
N ALA A 128 -11.67 -0.80 -0.47
CA ALA A 128 -10.45 -0.55 0.28
C ALA A 128 -9.21 -0.64 -0.62
N LEU A 129 -9.13 -1.64 -1.50
CA LEU A 129 -8.05 -1.75 -2.48
C LEU A 129 -7.99 -0.56 -3.45
N ILE A 130 -9.15 -0.04 -3.89
CA ILE A 130 -9.22 1.18 -4.72
C ILE A 130 -8.67 2.38 -3.94
N ASN A 131 -9.04 2.53 -2.67
CA ASN A 131 -8.55 3.63 -1.81
C ASN A 131 -7.03 3.55 -1.63
N VAL A 132 -6.48 2.36 -1.35
CA VAL A 132 -5.02 2.15 -1.27
C VAL A 132 -4.34 2.51 -2.59
N SER A 133 -4.95 2.17 -3.73
CA SER A 133 -4.42 2.54 -5.03
C SER A 133 -4.42 4.05 -5.30
N GLU A 134 -5.37 4.80 -4.74
CA GLU A 134 -5.35 6.26 -4.78
C GLU A 134 -4.25 6.84 -3.89
N GLU A 135 -4.09 6.32 -2.69
CA GLU A 135 -3.02 6.74 -1.79
C GLU A 135 -1.64 6.49 -2.41
N ILE A 136 -1.45 5.35 -3.08
CA ILE A 136 -0.24 5.09 -3.87
C ILE A 136 -0.04 6.16 -4.96
N ALA A 137 -1.12 6.55 -5.66
CA ALA A 137 -1.04 7.60 -6.67
C ALA A 137 -0.65 8.96 -6.05
N ASP A 138 -1.18 9.29 -4.86
CA ASP A 138 -0.83 10.50 -4.10
C ASP A 138 0.64 10.50 -3.67
N LEU A 139 1.15 9.39 -3.13
CA LEU A 139 2.56 9.25 -2.75
C LEU A 139 3.50 9.50 -3.94
N LEU A 140 3.10 9.08 -5.13
CA LEU A 140 3.91 9.19 -6.35
C LEU A 140 3.92 10.59 -6.97
N GLN A 141 3.14 11.54 -6.42
CA GLN A 141 3.24 12.95 -6.79
C GLN A 141 4.60 13.54 -6.43
N ASP A 142 5.22 13.09 -5.32
CA ASP A 142 6.62 13.39 -5.02
C ASP A 142 7.50 12.63 -6.01
N GLU A 143 8.27 13.30 -6.86
CA GLU A 143 9.11 12.69 -7.90
C GLU A 143 10.18 11.72 -7.36
N ARG A 144 10.53 11.81 -6.07
CA ARG A 144 11.51 10.93 -5.42
C ARG A 144 10.89 9.74 -4.71
N ALA A 145 9.56 9.68 -4.63
CA ALA A 145 8.88 8.55 -4.02
C ALA A 145 8.99 7.29 -4.89
N GLN A 146 9.30 6.18 -4.24
CA GLN A 146 9.21 4.82 -4.76
C GLN A 146 8.23 4.06 -3.88
N VAL A 147 7.34 3.28 -4.48
CA VAL A 147 6.35 2.50 -3.75
C VAL A 147 6.56 1.02 -4.02
N VAL A 148 6.70 0.21 -2.98
CA VAL A 148 6.72 -1.25 -3.04
C VAL A 148 5.44 -1.77 -2.40
N VAL A 149 4.65 -2.53 -3.15
CA VAL A 149 3.37 -3.08 -2.69
C VAL A 149 3.53 -4.58 -2.38
N ILE A 150 3.02 -5.02 -1.23
CA ILE A 150 2.97 -6.44 -0.83
C ILE A 150 1.57 -6.83 -0.35
N ASP A 151 1.17 -8.09 -0.55
CA ASP A 151 -0.18 -8.60 -0.21
C ASP A 151 -0.18 -9.79 0.76
N GLY A 152 0.92 -10.01 1.47
CA GLY A 152 1.09 -11.15 2.37
C GLY A 152 1.45 -12.48 1.68
N TYR A 153 1.45 -12.54 0.34
CA TYR A 153 1.95 -13.72 -0.38
C TYR A 153 3.47 -13.66 -0.57
N PRO A 154 4.20 -14.79 -0.46
CA PRO A 154 5.66 -14.83 -0.63
C PRO A 154 6.18 -14.30 -1.97
N GLN A 155 5.36 -14.23 -3.02
CA GLN A 155 5.76 -13.72 -4.34
C GLN A 155 4.88 -12.59 -4.87
N GLY A 156 4.11 -11.90 -4.01
CA GLY A 156 3.29 -10.74 -4.40
C GLY A 156 2.33 -11.07 -5.52
N ARG A 157 1.54 -12.13 -5.35
CA ARG A 157 1.04 -12.89 -6.51
C ARG A 157 -0.24 -12.32 -7.10
N ILE A 158 -1.11 -11.69 -6.32
CA ILE A 158 -2.48 -11.41 -6.77
C ILE A 158 -2.89 -9.99 -6.44
N TYR A 159 -3.08 -9.67 -5.17
CA TYR A 159 -3.66 -8.40 -4.75
C TYR A 159 -2.67 -7.25 -4.83
N ALA A 160 -1.39 -7.49 -4.56
CA ALA A 160 -0.37 -6.46 -4.74
C ALA A 160 -0.24 -6.05 -6.21
N ARG A 161 -0.34 -7.03 -7.13
CA ARG A 161 -0.38 -6.78 -8.59
C ARG A 161 -1.65 -6.07 -9.01
N PHE A 162 -2.79 -6.48 -8.46
CA PHE A 162 -4.08 -5.85 -8.71
C PHE A 162 -4.07 -4.37 -8.29
N VAL A 163 -3.63 -4.08 -7.06
CA VAL A 163 -3.47 -2.71 -6.52
C VAL A 163 -2.50 -1.89 -7.36
N ALA A 164 -1.36 -2.44 -7.77
CA ALA A 164 -0.44 -1.72 -8.66
C ALA A 164 -1.08 -1.38 -10.02
N CYS A 165 -1.91 -2.27 -10.57
CA CYS A 165 -2.65 -2.01 -11.81
C CYS A 165 -3.72 -0.93 -11.63
N ILE A 166 -4.44 -0.92 -10.49
CA ILE A 166 -5.44 0.11 -10.19
C ILE A 166 -4.74 1.45 -9.93
N ALA A 167 -3.63 1.49 -9.19
CA ALA A 167 -2.86 2.71 -8.94
C ALA A 167 -2.37 3.33 -10.26
N ALA A 168 -1.85 2.50 -11.17
CA ALA A 168 -1.52 2.92 -12.53
C ALA A 168 -2.72 3.53 -13.28
N ARG A 169 -3.93 2.99 -13.07
CA ARG A 169 -5.16 3.56 -13.61
C ARG A 169 -5.51 4.90 -12.96
N CYS A 170 -5.43 5.02 -11.63
CA CYS A 170 -5.68 6.26 -10.91
C CYS A 170 -4.77 7.40 -11.39
N ILE A 171 -3.47 7.14 -11.52
CA ILE A 171 -2.48 8.09 -12.07
C ILE A 171 -2.86 8.53 -13.49
N LYS A 172 -3.29 7.60 -14.33
CA LYS A 172 -3.73 7.92 -15.69
C LYS A 172 -5.00 8.78 -15.69
N LEU A 173 -5.96 8.51 -14.81
CA LEU A 173 -7.20 9.28 -14.69
C LEU A 173 -6.94 10.70 -14.18
N ARG A 174 -5.92 10.89 -13.35
CA ARG A 174 -5.48 12.20 -12.84
C ARG A 174 -4.62 12.99 -13.84
N GLY A 175 -4.27 12.41 -14.99
CA GLY A 175 -3.42 13.07 -16.00
C GLY A 175 -1.93 13.10 -15.64
N GLU A 176 -1.50 12.35 -14.63
CA GLU A 176 -0.15 12.36 -14.09
C GLU A 176 0.77 11.31 -14.74
N SER A 177 0.29 10.59 -15.74
CA SER A 177 1.03 9.50 -16.41
C SER A 177 2.34 9.93 -17.08
N LYS A 178 2.55 11.23 -17.29
CA LYS A 178 3.81 11.78 -17.82
C LYS A 178 4.88 11.97 -16.72
N ARG A 179 4.47 12.05 -15.46
CA ARG A 179 5.33 12.30 -14.29
C ARG A 179 5.72 11.02 -13.55
N VAL A 180 4.87 10.01 -13.63
CA VAL A 180 5.12 8.72 -12.99
C VAL A 180 5.44 7.67 -14.04
N THR A 181 6.69 7.19 -14.03
CA THR A 181 7.03 5.99 -14.80
C THR A 181 6.45 4.78 -14.10
N LEU A 182 5.36 4.28 -14.66
CA LEU A 182 4.72 3.06 -14.21
C LEU A 182 5.40 1.87 -14.91
N PRO A 183 5.76 0.79 -14.19
CA PRO A 183 6.07 -0.45 -14.89
C PRO A 183 4.84 -0.85 -15.70
N ARG A 184 5.06 -1.68 -16.73
CA ARG A 184 3.98 -2.51 -17.24
C ARG A 184 3.58 -3.46 -16.11
N ALA A 185 2.61 -3.05 -15.28
CA ALA A 185 2.16 -3.84 -14.16
C ALA A 185 1.69 -5.20 -14.71
N THR A 186 2.36 -6.26 -14.29
CA THR A 186 1.97 -7.61 -14.66
C THR A 186 0.61 -7.86 -14.04
N ALA A 187 -0.41 -8.03 -14.90
CA ALA A 187 -1.76 -8.30 -14.43
C ALA A 187 -1.75 -9.54 -13.51
N PRO A 188 -2.56 -9.54 -12.43
CA PRO A 188 -2.75 -10.73 -11.62
C PRO A 188 -3.24 -11.89 -12.50
N ALA A 189 -2.79 -13.11 -12.20
CA ALA A 189 -3.22 -14.29 -12.95
C ALA A 189 -4.69 -14.68 -12.66
N ASP A 190 -5.19 -14.23 -11.51
CA ASP A 190 -6.54 -14.47 -10.99
C ASP A 190 -7.64 -13.94 -11.93
N ALA A 191 -8.69 -14.76 -12.12
CA ALA A 191 -9.76 -14.47 -13.08
C ALA A 191 -10.64 -13.30 -12.62
N THR A 192 -10.99 -13.25 -11.33
CA THR A 192 -11.79 -12.18 -10.73
C THR A 192 -11.07 -10.83 -10.87
N CYS A 193 -9.79 -10.78 -10.51
CA CYS A 193 -8.99 -9.57 -10.64
C CYS A 193 -8.87 -9.13 -12.12
N LYS A 194 -8.70 -10.06 -13.07
CA LYS A 194 -8.67 -9.74 -14.50
C LYS A 194 -9.99 -9.16 -14.99
N ALA A 195 -11.13 -9.74 -14.59
CA ALA A 195 -12.45 -9.26 -14.96
C ALA A 195 -12.69 -7.83 -14.45
N LEU A 196 -12.37 -7.57 -13.18
CA LEU A 196 -12.44 -6.24 -12.58
C LEU A 196 -11.51 -5.24 -13.29
N LEU A 197 -10.25 -5.59 -13.57
CA LEU A 197 -9.34 -4.72 -14.32
C LEU A 197 -9.88 -4.38 -15.72
N ALA A 198 -10.53 -5.34 -16.39
CA ALA A 198 -11.14 -5.10 -17.69
C ALA A 198 -12.31 -4.10 -17.61
N ARG A 199 -13.12 -4.16 -16.54
CA ARG A 199 -14.18 -3.17 -16.25
C ARG A 199 -13.56 -1.80 -15.94
N PHE A 200 -12.57 -1.75 -15.04
CA PHE A 200 -11.88 -0.52 -14.62
C PHE A 200 -11.19 0.22 -15.76
N LYS A 201 -10.71 -0.50 -16.78
CA LYS A 201 -10.12 0.10 -17.99
C LYS A 201 -11.09 1.04 -18.72
N LYS A 202 -12.40 0.84 -18.58
CA LYS A 202 -13.44 1.68 -19.21
C LYS A 202 -13.83 2.91 -18.36
N CYS A 203 -13.57 2.89 -17.05
CA CYS A 203 -13.95 3.96 -16.13
C CYS A 203 -13.20 5.27 -16.40
N ARG A 204 -13.86 6.43 -16.30
CA ARG A 204 -13.26 7.75 -16.61
C ARG A 204 -12.95 8.60 -15.37
N SER A 205 -13.28 8.10 -14.19
CA SER A 205 -12.94 8.71 -12.90
C SER A 205 -12.78 7.62 -11.85
N VAL A 206 -12.26 7.98 -10.68
CA VAL A 206 -12.09 7.03 -9.57
C VAL A 206 -13.45 6.65 -8.97
N GLU A 207 -14.41 7.58 -8.90
CA GLU A 207 -15.79 7.28 -8.48
C GLU A 207 -16.42 6.21 -9.38
N ARG A 208 -16.13 6.25 -10.69
CA ARG A 208 -16.56 5.23 -11.63
C ARG A 208 -15.83 3.89 -11.44
N LEU A 209 -14.63 3.85 -10.84
CA LEU A 209 -14.00 2.59 -10.44
C LEU A 209 -14.78 1.95 -9.29
N ARG A 210 -15.14 2.73 -8.26
CA ARG A 210 -15.94 2.26 -7.12
C ARG A 210 -17.32 1.76 -7.57
N ALA A 211 -18.01 2.52 -8.42
CA ALA A 211 -19.29 2.12 -8.97
C ALA A 211 -19.18 0.81 -9.80
N ALA A 212 -18.10 0.63 -10.56
CA ALA A 212 -17.86 -0.59 -11.30
C ALA A 212 -17.54 -1.80 -10.39
N ALA A 213 -16.92 -1.56 -9.23
CA ALA A 213 -16.71 -2.59 -8.22
C ALA A 213 -18.03 -3.01 -7.55
N SER A 214 -18.90 -2.05 -7.20
CA SER A 214 -20.26 -2.32 -6.68
C SER A 214 -21.08 -3.15 -7.67
N ALA A 215 -21.13 -2.71 -8.93
CA ALA A 215 -21.86 -3.44 -9.97
C ALA A 215 -21.31 -4.86 -10.18
N TYR A 216 -19.99 -5.05 -10.17
CA TYR A 216 -19.40 -6.39 -10.25
C TYR A 216 -19.79 -7.26 -9.05
N HIS A 217 -19.78 -6.67 -7.84
CA HIS A 217 -20.18 -7.39 -6.64
C HIS A 217 -21.65 -7.83 -6.71
N GLU A 218 -22.56 -6.92 -7.06
CA GLU A 218 -23.99 -7.20 -7.20
C GLU A 218 -24.28 -8.24 -8.30
N GLU A 219 -23.60 -8.17 -9.44
CA GLU A 219 -23.85 -9.06 -10.58
C GLU A 219 -23.24 -10.46 -10.44
N GLU A 220 -22.07 -10.58 -9.80
CA GLU A 220 -21.24 -11.80 -9.90
C GLU A 220 -20.89 -12.42 -8.53
N LEU A 221 -21.00 -11.64 -7.45
CA LEU A 221 -20.54 -12.04 -6.12
C LEU A 221 -21.62 -12.01 -5.03
N ALA A 222 -22.78 -11.39 -5.28
CA ALA A 222 -23.85 -11.26 -4.28
C ALA A 222 -24.29 -12.61 -3.72
N ASP A 223 -24.41 -13.63 -4.58
CA ASP A 223 -24.77 -14.99 -4.17
C ASP A 223 -23.69 -15.69 -3.32
N ARG A 224 -22.46 -15.15 -3.30
CA ARG A 224 -21.32 -15.68 -2.53
C ARG A 224 -21.11 -14.97 -1.20
N PHE A 225 -21.72 -13.81 -1.01
CA PHE A 225 -21.67 -12.99 0.21
C PHE A 225 -23.09 -12.49 0.54
N PRO A 226 -23.98 -13.38 1.03
CA PRO A 226 -25.35 -13.03 1.37
C PRO A 226 -25.46 -12.08 2.58
#